data_AF-A0AAV0C711-F1
#
_entry.id   AF-A0AAV0C711-F1
#
_cell.length_a   1.000
_cell.length_b   1.000
_cell.length_c   1.000
_cell.angle_alpha   90.00
_cell.angle_beta   90.00
_cell.angle_gamma   90.00
#
_symmetry.space_group_name_H-M   'P 1'
#
loop_
_entity.id
_entity.type
_entity.pdbx_description
1 polymer ?
#
loop_
_entity_poly.entity_id
_entity_poly.type
_entity_poly.pdbx_seq_one_letter_code
_entity_poly.pdbx_strand_id
1 'polypeptide(L)'
;MESMFKSKGEKTFDQEICEELAAKFSSSPYRSGKSLISWEQVKTWFHNKKQDGLMKKDTLLSLIDKTCVTPHSVIRPKKTVSSVRKLASQYASEKYEKPIGERAAELSDLAFEALSAKDLAWYDVATFLNYRVTHSGELEVRVRFAGFRNDQDEWVSIRKGVRERSIPLAPSECEKVEPGDLVLCFRENEDYGYALYCDAHIVEIERNPHDITACTCIFVVRYDFDNFEDKVESNKICCRPAK
;
A
#
# COMPACT_ATOMS: atom_id res chain seq x y z
N MET A 1 5.86 21.25 -11.38
CA MET A 1 4.45 21.58 -11.09
C MET A 1 3.99 20.88 -9.81
N GLU A 2 4.25 19.58 -9.66
CA GLU A 2 3.86 18.79 -8.49
C GLU A 2 4.49 19.21 -7.14
N SER A 3 5.76 19.61 -7.13
CA SER A 3 6.41 20.10 -5.90
C SER A 3 5.75 21.38 -5.36
N MET A 4 5.27 22.24 -6.26
CA MET A 4 4.62 23.50 -5.91
C MET A 4 3.19 23.28 -5.41
N PHE A 5 2.45 22.33 -6.01
CA PHE A 5 1.14 21.87 -5.52
C PHE A 5 1.20 21.40 -4.07
N LYS A 6 2.25 20.64 -3.72
CA LYS A 6 2.47 20.14 -2.35
C LYS A 6 2.87 21.25 -1.36
N SER A 7 3.45 22.35 -1.83
CA SER A 7 4.00 23.43 -0.99
C SER A 7 2.99 24.51 -0.58
N LYS A 8 2.00 24.83 -1.42
CA LYS A 8 1.10 25.98 -1.19
C LYS A 8 -0.17 25.65 -0.38
N GLY A 9 -0.45 24.38 -0.09
CA GLY A 9 -1.66 23.96 0.63
C GLY A 9 -2.95 24.39 -0.10
N GLU A 10 -4.13 24.14 0.48
CA GLU A 10 -5.46 24.42 -0.08
C GLU A 10 -5.78 25.93 -0.31
N LYS A 11 -4.80 26.78 -0.56
CA LYS A 11 -5.05 28.14 -1.04
C LYS A 11 -5.44 28.08 -2.51
N THR A 12 -6.49 28.82 -2.86
CA THR A 12 -6.97 28.96 -4.23
C THR A 12 -5.81 29.33 -5.15
N PHE A 13 -5.64 28.58 -6.24
CA PHE A 13 -4.68 28.95 -7.28
C PHE A 13 -5.28 30.12 -8.04
N ASP A 14 -4.96 31.33 -7.59
CA ASP A 14 -5.41 32.57 -8.20
C ASP A 14 -4.83 32.69 -9.63
N GLN A 15 -5.55 33.41 -10.49
CA GLN A 15 -5.23 33.52 -11.92
C GLN A 15 -3.78 34.01 -12.16
N GLU A 16 -3.31 34.98 -11.39
CA GLU A 16 -1.95 35.51 -11.44
C GLU A 16 -0.87 34.43 -11.25
N ILE A 17 -1.12 33.45 -10.37
CA ILE A 17 -0.19 32.34 -10.11
C ILE A 17 -0.16 31.38 -11.30
N CYS A 18 -1.31 31.16 -11.96
CA CYS A 18 -1.39 30.29 -13.14
C CYS A 18 -0.69 30.94 -14.35
N GLU A 19 -0.80 32.26 -14.49
CA GLU A 19 -0.14 33.05 -15.53
C GLU A 19 1.38 33.07 -15.35
N GLU A 20 1.87 33.30 -14.12
CA GLU A 20 3.31 33.26 -13.80
C GLU A 20 3.92 31.89 -14.12
N LEU A 21 3.20 30.81 -13.75
CA LEU A 21 3.63 29.45 -14.03
C LEU A 21 3.64 29.15 -15.53
N ALA A 22 2.58 29.52 -16.25
CA ALA A 22 2.50 29.34 -17.70
C ALA A 22 3.65 30.04 -18.42
N ALA A 23 3.98 31.27 -18.02
CA ALA A 23 5.11 32.03 -18.55
C ALA A 23 6.45 31.33 -18.26
N LYS A 24 6.68 30.89 -17.01
CA LYS A 24 7.92 30.22 -16.60
C LYS A 24 8.14 28.87 -17.29
N PHE A 25 7.07 28.11 -17.53
CA PHE A 25 7.17 26.85 -18.27
C PHE A 25 7.36 27.07 -19.77
N SER A 26 6.71 28.09 -20.33
CA SER A 26 6.85 28.43 -21.74
C SER A 26 8.24 28.97 -22.08
N SER A 27 8.90 29.66 -21.15
CA SER A 27 10.27 30.17 -21.30
C SER A 27 11.36 29.15 -20.90
N SER A 28 10.99 27.91 -20.58
CA SER A 28 11.96 26.87 -20.20
C SER A 28 12.81 26.44 -21.40
N PRO A 29 14.15 26.38 -21.29
CA PRO A 29 15.04 25.98 -22.38
C PRO A 29 14.79 24.54 -22.86
N TYR A 30 14.14 23.71 -22.03
CA TYR A 30 13.73 22.34 -22.38
C TYR A 30 12.45 22.27 -23.25
N ARG A 31 11.87 23.42 -23.62
CA ARG A 31 10.65 23.52 -24.45
C ARG A 31 10.82 24.37 -25.71
N SER A 32 12.04 24.73 -26.09
CA SER A 32 12.33 25.43 -27.34
C SER A 32 11.70 24.73 -28.55
N GLY A 33 10.89 25.45 -29.33
CA GLY A 33 10.16 24.93 -30.49
C GLY A 33 8.80 24.26 -30.20
N LYS A 34 8.35 24.21 -28.93
CA LYS A 34 7.02 23.69 -28.56
C LYS A 34 6.00 24.82 -28.38
N SER A 35 4.71 24.47 -28.49
CA SER A 35 3.61 25.40 -28.25
C SER A 35 3.66 26.00 -26.84
N LEU A 36 3.30 27.29 -26.73
CA LEU A 36 3.20 28.00 -25.46
C LEU A 36 2.16 27.33 -24.57
N ILE A 37 2.48 27.17 -23.30
CA ILE A 37 1.52 26.70 -22.29
C ILE A 37 0.67 27.89 -21.89
N SER A 38 -0.65 27.75 -21.98
CA SER A 38 -1.58 28.77 -21.54
C SER A 38 -1.89 28.62 -20.04
N TRP A 39 -2.29 29.72 -19.40
CA TRP A 39 -2.63 29.70 -17.96
C TRP A 39 -3.88 28.86 -17.68
N GLU A 40 -4.80 28.73 -18.64
CA GLU A 40 -5.98 27.85 -18.56
C GLU A 40 -5.60 26.37 -18.50
N GLN A 41 -4.54 25.97 -19.21
CA GLN A 41 -4.01 24.59 -19.16
C GLN A 41 -3.43 24.29 -17.78
N VAL A 42 -2.69 25.24 -17.20
CA VAL A 42 -2.14 25.12 -15.85
C VAL A 42 -3.26 25.05 -14.81
N LYS A 43 -4.29 25.90 -14.94
CA LYS A 43 -5.46 25.91 -14.06
C LYS A 43 -6.25 24.61 -14.11
N THR A 44 -6.49 24.08 -15.31
CA THR A 44 -7.18 22.79 -15.52
C THR A 44 -6.37 21.65 -14.90
N TRP A 45 -5.05 21.63 -15.06
CA TRP A 45 -4.18 20.63 -14.44
C TRP A 45 -4.30 20.63 -12.92
N PHE A 46 -4.32 21.81 -12.29
CA PHE A 46 -4.52 21.94 -10.83
C PHE A 46 -5.90 21.47 -10.39
N HIS A 47 -6.95 21.80 -11.14
CA HIS A 47 -8.32 21.38 -10.85
C HIS A 47 -8.46 19.86 -10.91
N ASN A 48 -7.96 19.23 -11.97
CA ASN A 48 -8.01 17.77 -12.14
C ASN A 48 -7.19 17.06 -11.04
N LYS A 49 -6.02 17.59 -10.68
CA LYS A 49 -5.20 17.03 -9.59
C LYS A 49 -5.88 17.14 -8.22
N LYS A 50 -6.65 18.21 -7.99
CA LYS A 50 -7.46 18.40 -6.77
C LYS A 50 -8.63 17.41 -6.72
N GLN A 51 -9.29 17.20 -7.85
CA GLN A 51 -10.41 16.26 -7.97
C GLN A 51 -9.94 14.80 -7.81
N ASP A 52 -8.82 14.43 -8.41
CA ASP A 52 -8.16 13.12 -8.18
C ASP A 52 -7.81 12.92 -6.69
N GLY A 53 -7.33 13.97 -6.02
CA GLY A 53 -7.02 13.92 -4.59
C GLY A 53 -8.27 13.77 -3.71
N LEU A 54 -9.38 14.43 -4.09
CA LEU A 54 -10.65 14.35 -3.38
C LEU A 54 -11.32 12.98 -3.58
N MET A 55 -11.38 12.48 -4.82
CA MET A 55 -11.90 11.15 -5.13
C MET A 55 -11.12 10.06 -4.40
N LYS A 56 -9.78 10.14 -4.38
CA LYS A 56 -8.94 9.20 -3.62
C LYS A 56 -9.19 9.28 -2.11
N LYS A 57 -9.47 10.47 -1.58
CA LYS A 57 -9.76 10.67 -0.14
C LYS A 57 -11.16 10.16 0.22
N ASP A 58 -12.15 10.35 -0.65
CA ASP A 58 -13.52 9.88 -0.45
C ASP A 58 -13.61 8.35 -0.60
N THR A 59 -12.84 7.75 -1.51
CA THR A 59 -12.66 6.28 -1.57
C THR A 59 -11.99 5.75 -0.29
N LEU A 60 -10.98 6.44 0.25
CA LEU A 60 -10.32 6.06 1.49
C LEU A 60 -11.25 6.20 2.71
N LEU A 61 -12.09 7.25 2.75
CA LEU A 61 -13.06 7.48 3.82
C LEU A 61 -14.22 6.46 3.76
N SER A 62 -14.71 6.08 2.59
CA SER A 62 -15.77 5.07 2.46
C SER A 62 -15.32 3.65 2.83
N LEU A 63 -14.02 3.37 2.69
CA LEU A 63 -13.38 2.14 3.18
C LEU A 63 -13.23 2.13 4.72
N ILE A 64 -13.12 3.29 5.35
CA ILE A 64 -12.97 3.44 6.81
C ILE A 64 -14.34 3.41 7.53
N ASP A 65 -15.39 3.99 6.93
CA ASP A 65 -16.73 4.08 7.54
C ASP A 65 -17.46 2.73 7.66
N LYS A 66 -16.98 1.67 7.00
CA LYS A 66 -17.56 0.31 7.10
C LYS A 66 -17.03 -0.51 8.28
N THR A 67 -16.10 0.04 9.07
CA THR A 67 -15.65 -0.57 10.34
C THR A 67 -15.99 0.35 11.51
N CYS A 68 -16.86 -0.14 12.39
CA CYS A 68 -17.59 0.61 13.40
C CYS A 68 -16.77 1.34 14.48
N VAL A 69 -17.44 2.35 15.07
CA VAL A 69 -17.48 2.80 16.49
C VAL A 69 -16.92 4.20 16.83
N THR A 70 -17.88 5.11 17.03
CA THR A 70 -18.01 6.36 17.83
C THR A 70 -16.83 7.30 18.17
N PRO A 71 -17.05 8.63 18.16
CA PRO A 71 -16.02 9.64 18.30
C PRO A 71 -15.79 10.08 19.76
N HIS A 72 -14.52 10.14 20.20
CA HIS A 72 -14.15 10.92 21.38
C HIS A 72 -12.94 11.84 21.14
N SER A 73 -13.27 13.12 21.26
CA SER A 73 -12.51 14.30 21.70
C SER A 73 -11.12 14.60 21.14
N VAL A 74 -11.08 15.77 20.50
CA VAL A 74 -9.94 16.56 20.04
C VAL A 74 -8.98 16.88 21.19
N ILE A 75 -7.69 16.51 21.06
CA ILE A 75 -6.60 17.12 21.84
C ILE A 75 -5.43 17.45 20.91
N ARG A 76 -5.02 18.73 20.96
CA ARG A 76 -3.99 19.41 20.15
C ARG A 76 -2.56 18.95 20.53
N PRO A 77 -1.61 18.86 19.58
CA PRO A 77 -0.32 18.18 19.83
C PRO A 77 0.73 19.11 20.47
N LYS A 78 1.51 18.57 21.43
CA LYS A 78 2.80 19.15 21.85
C LYS A 78 3.87 18.05 21.97
N LYS A 79 4.96 18.23 21.20
CA LYS A 79 6.31 17.62 21.33
C LYS A 79 6.46 16.10 21.03
N THR A 80 6.31 15.74 19.76
CA THR A 80 6.37 14.37 19.20
C THR A 80 7.77 13.72 19.13
N VAL A 81 8.87 14.47 19.24
CA VAL A 81 10.23 13.89 19.05
C VAL A 81 10.65 12.99 20.23
N SER A 82 10.19 13.29 21.46
CA SER A 82 10.43 12.44 22.64
C SER A 82 9.62 11.14 22.61
N SER A 83 8.53 11.10 21.84
CA SER A 83 7.56 10.02 21.87
C SER A 83 7.99 8.81 21.05
N VAL A 84 8.84 8.95 20.04
CA VAL A 84 9.29 7.82 19.21
C VAL A 84 10.27 6.94 19.99
N ARG A 85 11.22 7.54 20.71
CA ARG A 85 12.09 6.80 21.65
C ARG A 85 11.28 6.13 22.75
N LYS A 86 10.21 6.80 23.22
CA LYS A 86 9.34 6.29 24.28
C LYS A 86 8.40 5.18 23.81
N LEU A 87 7.88 5.24 22.57
CA LEU A 87 7.10 4.16 21.95
C LEU A 87 7.99 2.97 21.60
N ALA A 88 9.17 3.21 21.01
CA ALA A 88 10.15 2.15 20.76
C ALA A 88 10.62 1.50 22.07
N SER A 89 10.82 2.30 23.14
CA SER A 89 11.15 1.76 24.46
C SER A 89 9.97 1.07 25.15
N GLN A 90 8.72 1.54 24.99
CA GLN A 90 7.54 0.89 25.56
C GLN A 90 7.24 -0.44 24.85
N TYR A 91 7.28 -0.48 23.51
CA TYR A 91 7.17 -1.73 22.75
C TYR A 91 8.35 -2.69 23.03
N ALA A 92 9.56 -2.16 23.27
CA ALA A 92 10.71 -2.96 23.66
C ALA A 92 10.70 -3.42 25.13
N SER A 93 9.91 -2.77 26.01
CA SER A 93 9.94 -3.00 27.46
C SER A 93 8.81 -3.88 27.98
N GLU A 94 7.73 -4.11 27.22
CA GLU A 94 6.59 -4.89 27.72
C GLU A 94 6.53 -6.34 27.22
N LYS A 95 7.40 -6.78 26.29
CA LYS A 95 7.30 -8.17 25.76
C LYS A 95 8.60 -8.91 25.43
N TYR A 96 9.78 -8.28 25.47
CA TYR A 96 11.01 -8.95 25.02
C TYR A 96 12.18 -8.62 25.95
N GLU A 97 12.66 -9.62 26.70
CA GLU A 97 13.81 -9.52 27.62
C GLU A 97 15.16 -9.70 26.90
N LYS A 98 15.17 -10.17 25.65
CA LYS A 98 16.40 -10.56 24.95
C LYS A 98 17.30 -9.38 24.54
N PRO A 99 18.63 -9.52 24.48
CA PRO A 99 19.54 -8.52 23.92
C PRO A 99 19.22 -8.14 22.46
N ILE A 100 19.56 -6.91 22.04
CA ILE A 100 19.31 -6.39 20.68
C ILE A 100 19.89 -7.31 19.58
N GLY A 101 21.07 -7.90 19.82
CA GLY A 101 21.72 -8.81 18.88
C GLY A 101 20.94 -10.11 18.67
N GLU A 102 20.32 -10.65 19.72
CA GLU A 102 19.48 -11.86 19.62
C GLU A 102 18.15 -11.55 18.92
N ARG A 103 17.56 -10.37 19.17
CA ARG A 103 16.36 -9.92 18.45
C ARG A 103 16.64 -9.71 16.96
N ALA A 104 17.81 -9.17 16.60
CA ALA A 104 18.17 -8.97 15.20
C ALA A 104 18.35 -10.30 14.45
N ALA A 105 18.83 -11.35 15.12
CA ALA A 105 18.93 -12.69 14.56
C ALA A 105 17.55 -13.35 14.38
N GLU A 106 16.61 -13.17 15.32
CA GLU A 106 15.24 -13.64 15.14
C GLU A 106 14.51 -12.93 13.97
N LEU A 107 14.88 -11.67 13.69
CA LEU A 107 14.33 -10.90 12.58
C LEU A 107 14.97 -11.23 11.22
N SER A 108 16.15 -11.87 11.18
CA SER A 108 16.82 -12.19 9.90
C SER A 108 16.13 -13.33 9.14
N ASP A 109 15.38 -14.16 9.84
CA ASP A 109 14.64 -15.28 9.25
C ASP A 109 13.26 -14.83 8.71
N LEU A 110 12.79 -13.64 9.10
CA LEU A 110 11.49 -13.12 8.67
C LEU A 110 11.59 -12.45 7.30
N ALA A 111 10.72 -12.87 6.39
CA ALA A 111 10.50 -12.22 5.11
C ALA A 111 9.26 -11.34 5.17
N PHE A 112 9.27 -10.23 4.43
CA PHE A 112 8.18 -9.26 4.41
C PHE A 112 7.69 -9.02 3.00
N GLU A 113 6.43 -8.63 2.90
CA GLU A 113 5.80 -8.07 1.71
C GLU A 113 5.19 -6.71 2.05
N ALA A 114 5.08 -5.85 1.05
CA ALA A 114 4.54 -4.51 1.21
C ALA A 114 3.54 -4.15 0.11
N LEU A 115 2.52 -3.40 0.50
CA LEU A 115 1.44 -2.93 -0.37
C LEU A 115 1.90 -1.68 -1.13
N SER A 116 1.96 -1.78 -2.45
CA SER A 116 2.31 -0.66 -3.34
C SER A 116 1.13 0.31 -3.47
N ALA A 117 1.42 1.61 -3.42
CA ALA A 117 0.41 2.66 -3.57
C ALA A 117 0.07 2.94 -5.04
N LYS A 118 0.81 2.36 -5.99
CA LYS A 118 0.63 2.59 -7.43
C LYS A 118 -0.52 1.75 -8.01
N ASP A 119 -0.60 0.51 -7.57
CA ASP A 119 -1.44 -0.54 -8.16
C ASP A 119 -2.19 -1.37 -7.10
N LEU A 120 -1.96 -1.09 -5.81
CA LEU A 120 -2.61 -1.79 -4.69
C LEU A 120 -2.32 -3.30 -4.66
N ALA A 121 -1.17 -3.70 -5.19
CA ALA A 121 -0.67 -5.07 -5.12
C ALA A 121 0.39 -5.23 -4.04
N TRP A 122 0.51 -6.45 -3.51
CA TRP A 122 1.55 -6.83 -2.56
C TRP A 122 2.79 -7.33 -3.29
N TYR A 123 3.95 -6.85 -2.87
CA TYR A 123 5.24 -7.21 -3.42
C TYR A 123 6.21 -7.59 -2.32
N ASP A 124 7.07 -8.56 -2.59
CA ASP A 124 8.16 -8.92 -1.70
C ASP A 124 9.08 -7.74 -1.42
N VAL A 125 9.40 -7.53 -0.14
CA VAL A 125 10.38 -6.55 0.28
C VAL A 125 11.77 -7.18 0.24
N ALA A 126 12.66 -6.59 -0.55
CA ALA A 126 14.07 -6.96 -0.56
C ALA A 126 14.83 -6.30 0.61
N THR A 127 14.54 -5.02 0.90
CA THR A 127 15.17 -4.32 2.01
C THR A 127 14.39 -3.09 2.47
N PHE A 128 14.46 -2.80 3.77
CA PHE A 128 14.00 -1.53 4.35
C PHE A 128 15.15 -0.52 4.35
N LEU A 129 14.97 0.59 3.63
CA LEU A 129 16.03 1.58 3.39
C LEU A 129 16.05 2.70 4.45
N ASN A 130 14.88 3.10 4.94
CA ASN A 130 14.74 4.20 5.90
C ASN A 130 13.36 4.18 6.57
N TYR A 131 13.15 5.06 7.55
CA TYR A 131 11.85 5.31 8.17
C TYR A 131 11.59 6.81 8.33
N ARG A 132 10.32 7.20 8.46
CA ARG A 132 9.91 8.56 8.81
C ARG A 132 8.64 8.56 9.62
N VAL A 133 8.48 9.59 10.45
CA VAL A 133 7.20 9.90 11.10
C VAL A 133 6.64 11.13 10.40
N THR A 134 5.43 11.01 9.87
CA THR A 134 4.76 12.13 9.20
C THR A 134 4.26 13.15 10.22
N HIS A 135 3.81 14.31 9.75
CA HIS A 135 3.24 15.34 10.63
C HIS A 135 1.98 14.87 11.37
N SER A 136 1.26 13.89 10.83
CA SER A 136 0.09 13.27 11.47
C SER A 136 0.47 12.21 12.52
N GLY A 137 1.76 11.88 12.65
CA GLY A 137 2.25 10.86 13.58
C GLY A 137 2.27 9.44 13.01
N GLU A 138 1.94 9.26 11.73
CA GLU A 138 2.02 7.96 11.06
C GLU A 138 3.48 7.55 10.82
N LEU A 139 3.80 6.29 11.11
CA LEU A 139 5.12 5.72 10.88
C LEU A 139 5.15 5.03 9.52
N GLU A 140 6.05 5.48 8.66
CA GLU A 140 6.26 4.94 7.32
C GLU A 140 7.70 4.45 7.17
N VAL A 141 7.88 3.39 6.38
CA VAL A 141 9.17 2.86 5.98
C VAL A 141 9.37 3.04 4.50
N ARG A 142 10.63 3.27 4.09
CA ARG A 142 11.01 3.27 2.69
C ARG A 142 11.44 1.86 2.30
N VAL A 143 10.71 1.22 1.41
CA VAL A 143 10.96 -0.16 0.98
C VAL A 143 11.58 -0.20 -0.40
N ARG A 144 12.48 -1.18 -0.61
CA ARG A 144 12.87 -1.66 -1.94
C ARG A 144 12.20 -3.00 -2.17
N PHE A 145 11.43 -3.10 -3.25
CA PHE A 145 10.80 -4.35 -3.65
C PHE A 145 11.80 -5.29 -4.33
N ALA A 146 11.61 -6.59 -4.16
CA ALA A 146 12.39 -7.63 -4.82
C ALA A 146 12.17 -7.59 -6.34
N GLY A 147 13.25 -7.68 -7.11
CA GLY A 147 13.20 -7.60 -8.58
C GLY A 147 13.03 -6.19 -9.16
N PHE A 148 12.81 -5.17 -8.32
CA PHE A 148 12.65 -3.78 -8.77
C PHE A 148 13.89 -2.92 -8.50
N ARG A 149 14.04 -1.86 -9.30
CA ARG A 149 15.11 -0.87 -9.19
C ARG A 149 14.73 0.24 -8.21
N ASN A 150 15.71 1.07 -7.85
CA ASN A 150 15.58 2.12 -6.85
C ASN A 150 14.60 3.26 -7.22
N ASP A 151 14.30 3.45 -8.51
CA ASP A 151 13.27 4.37 -8.99
C ASP A 151 11.85 3.91 -8.62
N GLN A 152 11.69 2.64 -8.22
CA GLN A 152 10.44 2.07 -7.75
C GLN A 152 10.33 1.98 -6.22
N ASP A 153 11.34 2.47 -5.47
CA ASP A 153 11.28 2.49 -4.00
C ASP A 153 10.08 3.32 -3.50
N GLU A 154 9.35 2.82 -2.50
CA GLU A 154 8.13 3.46 -2.00
C GLU A 154 8.16 3.72 -0.50
N TRP A 155 7.47 4.78 -0.07
CA TRP A 155 7.15 5.02 1.34
C TRP A 155 5.82 4.34 1.66
N VAL A 156 5.85 3.41 2.60
CA VAL A 156 4.72 2.55 2.94
C VAL A 156 4.41 2.66 4.44
N SER A 157 3.14 2.74 4.79
CA SER A 157 2.69 2.74 6.19
C SER A 157 2.98 1.37 6.83
N ILE A 158 3.67 1.36 7.97
CA ILE A 158 3.93 0.10 8.68
C ILE A 158 2.62 -0.56 9.11
N ARG A 159 1.64 0.22 9.55
CA ARG A 159 0.37 -0.30 10.10
C ARG A 159 -0.51 -0.94 9.04
N LYS A 160 -0.45 -0.44 7.80
CA LYS A 160 -1.42 -0.80 6.75
C LYS A 160 -0.80 -1.53 5.56
N GLY A 161 0.49 -1.39 5.34
CA GLY A 161 1.12 -1.81 4.09
C GLY A 161 2.40 -2.60 4.25
N VAL A 162 2.72 -3.08 5.45
CA VAL A 162 3.84 -4.01 5.66
C VAL A 162 3.36 -5.17 6.50
N ARG A 163 3.64 -6.39 6.06
CA ARG A 163 3.34 -7.61 6.80
C ARG A 163 4.36 -8.70 6.49
N GLU A 164 4.38 -9.74 7.31
CA GLU A 164 5.15 -10.95 7.03
C GLU A 164 4.69 -11.56 5.70
N ARG A 165 5.62 -12.08 4.91
CA ARG A 165 5.35 -12.63 3.58
C ARG A 165 4.32 -13.76 3.66
N SER A 166 3.41 -13.79 2.70
CA SER A 166 2.43 -14.86 2.53
C SER A 166 3.11 -16.17 2.11
N ILE A 167 2.54 -17.31 2.50
CA ILE A 167 3.14 -18.64 2.30
C ILE A 167 2.35 -19.37 1.20
N PRO A 168 3.00 -19.82 0.11
CA PRO A 168 2.31 -20.58 -0.93
C PRO A 168 1.59 -21.81 -0.37
N LEU A 169 0.36 -22.03 -0.81
CA LEU A 169 -0.44 -23.17 -0.37
C LEU A 169 0.08 -24.47 -0.99
N ALA A 170 0.64 -25.35 -0.16
CA ALA A 170 1.05 -26.68 -0.62
C ALA A 170 -0.18 -27.57 -0.90
N PRO A 171 -0.12 -28.49 -1.89
CA PRO A 171 -1.21 -29.41 -2.18
C PRO A 171 -1.71 -30.23 -0.98
N SER A 172 -0.78 -30.67 -0.12
CA SER A 172 -1.07 -31.42 1.10
C SER A 172 -1.68 -30.59 2.23
N GLU A 173 -1.75 -29.27 2.07
CA GLU A 173 -2.19 -28.33 3.10
C GLU A 173 -3.49 -27.61 2.74
N CYS A 174 -4.10 -27.93 1.59
CA CYS A 174 -5.33 -27.29 1.14
C CYS A 174 -6.48 -27.39 2.14
N GLU A 175 -6.52 -28.45 2.94
CA GLU A 175 -7.54 -28.68 3.97
C GLU A 175 -7.48 -27.66 5.12
N LYS A 176 -6.34 -26.99 5.30
CA LYS A 176 -6.15 -25.96 6.35
C LYS A 176 -6.84 -24.63 6.01
N VAL A 177 -7.23 -24.43 4.76
CA VAL A 177 -7.90 -23.21 4.30
C VAL A 177 -9.40 -23.34 4.51
N GLU A 178 -10.02 -22.33 5.11
CA GLU A 178 -11.45 -22.28 5.42
C GLU A 178 -12.13 -21.04 4.80
N PRO A 179 -13.45 -21.09 4.54
CA PRO A 179 -14.22 -19.90 4.21
C PRO A 179 -14.06 -18.80 5.26
N GLY A 180 -13.78 -17.59 4.80
CA GLY A 180 -13.47 -16.42 5.63
C GLY A 180 -11.98 -16.14 5.78
N ASP A 181 -11.10 -17.06 5.39
CA ASP A 181 -9.66 -16.84 5.46
C ASP A 181 -9.20 -15.72 4.53
N LEU A 182 -8.36 -14.82 5.06
CA LEU A 182 -7.60 -13.87 4.25
C LEU A 182 -6.46 -14.60 3.54
N VAL A 183 -6.39 -14.43 2.23
CA VAL A 183 -5.33 -14.98 1.38
C VAL A 183 -4.75 -13.89 0.47
N LEU A 184 -3.49 -14.08 0.09
CA LEU A 184 -2.90 -13.36 -1.02
C LEU A 184 -3.14 -14.16 -2.30
N CYS A 185 -3.91 -13.62 -3.23
CA CYS A 185 -4.34 -14.30 -4.44
C CYS A 185 -3.73 -13.67 -5.68
N PHE A 186 -3.18 -14.50 -6.55
CA PHE A 186 -2.69 -14.10 -7.86
C PHE A 186 -3.86 -13.91 -8.82
N ARG A 187 -4.05 -12.67 -9.29
CA ARG A 187 -5.06 -12.29 -10.26
C ARG A 187 -4.40 -11.87 -11.56
N GLU A 188 -4.78 -12.55 -12.63
CA GLU A 188 -4.39 -12.20 -13.99
C GLU A 188 -5.59 -11.59 -14.71
N ASN A 189 -5.35 -10.49 -15.41
CA ASN A 189 -6.35 -9.85 -16.25
C ASN A 189 -5.78 -9.71 -17.66
N GLU A 190 -6.27 -10.54 -18.59
CA GLU A 190 -5.81 -10.58 -19.97
C GLU A 190 -6.12 -9.27 -20.72
N ASP A 191 -7.28 -8.65 -20.45
CA ASP A 191 -7.72 -7.44 -21.16
C ASP A 191 -6.84 -6.22 -20.87
N TYR A 192 -6.34 -6.12 -19.63
CA TYR A 192 -5.51 -5.01 -19.19
C TYR A 192 -4.02 -5.38 -19.04
N GLY A 193 -3.67 -6.64 -19.29
CA GLY A 193 -2.29 -7.14 -19.28
C GLY A 193 -1.58 -7.01 -17.93
N TYR A 194 -2.31 -7.03 -16.82
CA TYR A 194 -1.71 -7.02 -15.48
C TYR A 194 -1.91 -8.35 -14.77
N ALA A 195 -0.88 -8.72 -14.01
CA ALA A 195 -0.81 -9.93 -13.20
C ALA A 195 -0.33 -9.51 -11.80
N LEU A 196 -1.25 -9.49 -10.83
CA LEU A 196 -1.04 -8.86 -9.53
C LEU A 196 -1.36 -9.82 -8.40
N TYR A 197 -0.66 -9.67 -7.28
CA TYR A 197 -0.98 -10.33 -6.03
C TYR A 197 -1.81 -9.40 -5.16
N CYS A 198 -3.06 -9.77 -4.91
CA CYS A 198 -4.05 -8.95 -4.21
C CYS A 198 -4.61 -9.69 -2.99
N ASP A 199 -5.05 -8.94 -1.99
CA ASP A 199 -5.80 -9.53 -0.89
C ASP A 199 -7.19 -9.97 -1.35
N ALA A 200 -7.58 -11.15 -0.90
CA ALA A 200 -8.89 -11.73 -1.12
C ALA A 200 -9.31 -12.58 0.07
N HIS A 201 -10.62 -12.81 0.20
CA HIS A 201 -11.19 -13.71 1.20
C HIS A 201 -11.76 -14.96 0.54
N ILE A 202 -11.55 -16.12 1.15
CA ILE A 202 -12.18 -17.37 0.72
C ILE A 202 -13.69 -17.27 1.00
N VAL A 203 -14.51 -17.44 -0.04
CA VAL A 203 -15.97 -17.44 0.07
C VAL A 203 -16.49 -18.86 0.20
N GLU A 204 -15.97 -19.76 -0.64
CA GLU A 204 -16.41 -21.15 -0.75
C GLU A 204 -15.24 -22.01 -1.26
N ILE A 205 -15.27 -23.30 -0.95
CA ILE A 205 -14.27 -24.26 -1.41
C ILE A 205 -14.98 -25.51 -1.96
N GLU A 206 -14.79 -25.77 -3.26
CA GLU A 206 -15.19 -27.02 -3.89
C GLU A 206 -14.06 -28.05 -3.72
N ARG A 207 -14.24 -28.98 -2.77
CA ARG A 207 -13.25 -30.02 -2.45
C ARG A 207 -13.31 -31.16 -3.46
N ASN A 208 -12.18 -31.45 -4.09
CA ASN A 208 -12.03 -32.54 -5.05
C ASN A 208 -11.07 -33.63 -4.53
N PRO A 209 -11.24 -34.90 -4.91
CA PRO A 209 -10.24 -35.93 -4.62
C PRO A 209 -8.92 -35.65 -5.32
N HIS A 210 -7.82 -35.68 -4.57
CA HIS A 210 -6.46 -35.56 -5.09
C HIS A 210 -5.44 -36.19 -4.14
N ASP A 211 -4.17 -36.29 -4.57
CA ASP A 211 -3.07 -36.75 -3.73
C ASP A 211 -2.22 -35.59 -3.20
N ILE A 212 -1.11 -35.91 -2.54
CA ILE A 212 -0.19 -34.91 -1.94
C ILE A 212 0.65 -34.15 -2.97
N THR A 213 0.62 -34.54 -4.25
CA THR A 213 1.49 -33.96 -5.29
C THR A 213 0.83 -32.80 -6.04
N ALA A 214 -0.49 -32.81 -6.15
CA ALA A 214 -1.26 -31.76 -6.82
C ALA A 214 -2.64 -31.63 -6.18
N CYS A 215 -3.08 -30.39 -5.93
CA CYS A 215 -4.42 -30.13 -5.40
C CYS A 215 -5.34 -29.69 -6.53
N THR A 216 -6.47 -30.37 -6.67
CA THR A 216 -7.50 -30.10 -7.68
C THR A 216 -8.73 -29.40 -7.11
N CYS A 217 -8.70 -29.00 -5.84
CA CYS A 217 -9.77 -28.21 -5.23
C CYS A 217 -9.91 -26.85 -5.94
N ILE A 218 -11.15 -26.35 -6.00
CA ILE A 218 -11.43 -25.01 -6.52
C ILE A 218 -11.81 -24.10 -5.35
N PHE A 219 -11.16 -22.94 -5.27
CA PHE A 219 -11.38 -21.95 -4.23
C PHE A 219 -12.10 -20.76 -4.85
N VAL A 220 -13.27 -20.42 -4.31
CA VAL A 220 -13.98 -19.20 -4.66
C VAL A 220 -13.42 -18.09 -3.77
N VAL A 221 -12.77 -17.10 -4.38
CA VAL A 221 -12.18 -15.95 -3.68
C VAL A 221 -12.97 -14.69 -3.99
N ARG A 222 -13.08 -13.77 -3.04
CA ARG A 222 -13.59 -12.41 -3.26
C ARG A 222 -12.48 -11.40 -2.98
N TYR A 223 -12.10 -10.63 -4.00
CA TYR A 223 -11.04 -9.62 -3.88
C TYR A 223 -11.50 -8.40 -3.08
N ASP A 224 -10.65 -7.91 -2.18
CA ASP A 224 -11.00 -6.79 -1.28
C ASP A 224 -11.19 -5.46 -2.04
N PHE A 225 -10.53 -5.30 -3.19
CA PHE A 225 -10.51 -4.05 -3.94
C PHE A 225 -11.84 -3.75 -4.64
N ASP A 226 -12.38 -4.72 -5.37
CA ASP A 226 -13.56 -4.56 -6.24
C ASP A 226 -14.71 -5.50 -5.88
N ASN A 227 -14.56 -6.35 -4.87
CA ASN A 227 -15.49 -7.42 -4.50
C ASN A 227 -15.75 -8.42 -5.64
N PHE A 228 -14.88 -8.46 -6.65
CA PHE A 228 -14.99 -9.45 -7.72
C PHE A 228 -14.76 -10.84 -7.14
N GLU A 229 -15.62 -11.78 -7.53
CA GLU A 229 -15.47 -13.19 -7.17
C GLU A 229 -14.88 -13.97 -8.32
N ASP A 230 -13.90 -14.81 -8.00
CA ASP A 230 -13.19 -15.63 -8.98
C ASP A 230 -13.01 -17.05 -8.46
N LYS A 231 -12.93 -18.01 -9.39
CA LYS A 231 -12.62 -19.41 -9.10
C LYS A 231 -11.16 -19.65 -9.42
N VAL A 232 -10.37 -19.95 -8.38
CA VAL A 232 -8.93 -20.11 -8.51
C VAL A 232 -8.47 -21.48 -8.00
N GLU A 233 -7.34 -21.93 -8.53
CA GLU A 233 -6.63 -23.12 -8.10
C GLU A 233 -5.69 -22.81 -6.93
N SER A 234 -5.26 -23.85 -6.22
CA SER A 234 -4.36 -23.74 -5.05
C SER A 234 -3.04 -23.01 -5.35
N ASN A 235 -2.49 -23.15 -6.56
CA ASN A 235 -1.23 -22.51 -6.98
C ASN A 235 -1.31 -20.97 -7.08
N LYS A 236 -2.51 -20.40 -7.13
CA LYS A 236 -2.74 -18.94 -7.13
C LYS A 236 -2.91 -18.38 -5.72
N ILE A 237 -2.93 -19.22 -4.69
CA ILE A 237 -3.22 -18.83 -3.31
C ILE A 237 -1.96 -18.92 -2.45
N CYS A 238 -1.70 -17.85 -1.69
CA CYS A 238 -0.77 -17.85 -0.58
C CYS A 238 -1.53 -17.53 0.72
N CYS A 239 -1.34 -18.36 1.74
CA CYS A 239 -1.95 -18.20 3.04
C CYS A 239 -1.19 -17.17 3.89
N ARG A 240 -1.90 -16.55 4.83
CA ARG A 240 -1.25 -15.71 5.84
C ARG A 240 -0.56 -16.59 6.90
N PRO A 241 0.65 -16.23 7.35
CA PRO A 241 1.29 -16.91 8.48
C PRO A 241 0.38 -16.92 9.71
N ALA A 242 0.41 -18.01 10.47
CA ALA A 242 -0.32 -18.11 11.73
C ALA A 242 0.24 -17.08 12.74
N LYS A 243 -0.63 -16.47 13.54
CA LYS A 243 -0.24 -15.53 14.60
C LYS A 243 0.29 -16.23 15.85
#